data_AF-A0A936VLB6-F1
#
_entry.id   AF-A0A936VLB6-F1
#
_cell.length_a   1.000
_cell.length_b   1.000
_cell.length_c   1.000
_cell.angle_alpha   90.00
_cell.angle_beta   90.00
_cell.angle_gamma   90.00
#
_symmetry.space_group_name_H-M   'P 1'
#
loop_
_entity.id
_entity.type
_entity.pdbx_description
1 polymer ?
#
loop_
_entity_poly.entity_id
_entity_poly.type
_entity_poly.pdbx_seq_one_letter_code
_entity_poly.pdbx_strand_id
1 'polypeptide(L)' 'MPQPPGENHLADRRYVSLVLRLVLDQHGQMIHGEVVGDANARPTRFSGWRGLTRAVQIWLAHQEQDGTADEPTTP' A
#
# COMPACT_ATOMS: atom_id res chain seq x y z
N MET A 1 -37.23 17.34 -15.17
CA MET A 1 -35.79 17.63 -15.06
C MET A 1 -35.10 16.31 -14.69
N PRO A 2 -34.22 15.75 -15.52
CA PRO A 2 -33.50 14.53 -15.18
C PRO A 2 -32.41 14.86 -14.14
N GLN A 3 -32.34 14.06 -13.09
CA GLN A 3 -31.38 14.19 -12.00
C GLN A 3 -29.98 13.80 -12.51
N PRO A 4 -28.91 14.57 -12.21
CA PRO A 4 -27.57 14.20 -12.66
C PRO A 4 -27.17 12.83 -12.07
N PRO A 5 -26.41 12.01 -12.81
CA PRO A 5 -25.94 10.72 -12.31
C PRO A 5 -25.20 10.98 -11.00
N GLY A 6 -25.68 10.39 -9.91
CA GLY A 6 -25.03 10.51 -8.61
C GLY A 6 -23.59 10.04 -8.75
N GLU A 7 -22.63 10.92 -8.44
CA GLU A 7 -21.22 10.61 -8.39
C GLU A 7 -21.02 9.30 -7.64
N ASN A 8 -20.57 8.29 -8.37
CA ASN A 8 -20.32 6.98 -7.81
C ASN A 8 -19.00 7.05 -7.05
N HIS A 9 -19.02 7.61 -5.83
CA HIS A 9 -17.85 7.77 -4.94
C HIS A 9 -17.10 6.47 -4.62
N LEU A 10 -17.63 5.31 -5.03
CA LEU A 10 -16.98 4.01 -4.94
C LEU A 10 -16.09 3.71 -6.15
N ALA A 11 -16.29 4.38 -7.29
CA ALA A 11 -15.52 4.17 -8.52
C ALA A 11 -14.06 4.66 -8.40
N ASP A 12 -13.77 5.54 -7.43
CA ASP A 12 -12.45 6.17 -7.26
C ASP A 12 -11.62 5.55 -6.11
N ARG A 13 -12.07 4.42 -5.55
CA ARG A 13 -11.37 3.76 -4.45
C ARG A 13 -10.52 2.61 -4.96
N ARG A 14 -9.20 2.74 -4.82
CA ARG A 14 -8.26 1.64 -5.08
C ARG A 14 -8.04 0.82 -3.81
N TYR A 15 -8.46 -0.44 -3.85
CA TYR A 15 -8.12 -1.39 -2.80
C TYR A 15 -6.68 -1.86 -3.00
N VAL A 16 -5.89 -1.81 -1.92
CA VAL A 16 -4.50 -2.24 -1.92
C VAL A 16 -4.31 -3.24 -0.79
N SER A 17 -3.73 -4.40 -1.12
CA SER A 17 -3.41 -5.43 -0.13
C SER A 17 -1.95 -5.28 0.30
N LEU A 18 -1.72 -5.17 1.61
CA LEU A 18 -0.39 -5.05 2.18
C LEU A 18 -0.13 -6.22 3.13
N VAL A 19 1.02 -6.86 2.98
CA VAL A 19 1.48 -7.90 3.91
C VAL A 19 2.49 -7.28 4.88
N LEU A 20 2.18 -7.34 6.18
CA LEU A 20 3.04 -6.88 7.25
C LEU A 20 3.52 -8.06 8.08
N ARG A 21 4.83 -8.14 8.32
CA ARG A 21 5.41 -9.07 9.29
C ARG A 21 5.85 -8.27 10.51
N LEU A 22 5.31 -8.60 11.69
CA LEU A 22 5.59 -7.88 12.94
C LEU A 22 6.34 -8.77 13.92
N VAL A 23 7.29 -8.18 14.63
CA VAL A 23 7.94 -8.78 15.80
C VAL A 23 7.49 -8.00 17.03
N LEU A 24 6.76 -8.68 17.90
CA LEU A 24 6.18 -8.12 19.11
C LEU A 24 6.93 -8.64 20.34
N ASP A 25 6.92 -7.87 21.41
CA ASP A 25 7.33 -8.34 22.73
C ASP A 25 6.20 -9.13 23.42
N GLN A 26 6.48 -9.62 24.63
CA GLN A 26 5.53 -10.37 25.45
C GLN A 26 4.29 -9.56 25.90
N HIS A 27 4.33 -8.23 25.78
CA HIS A 27 3.24 -7.31 26.12
C HIS A 27 2.46 -6.87 24.87
N GLY A 28 2.80 -7.40 23.69
CA GLY A 28 2.19 -7.03 22.41
C GLY A 28 2.71 -5.70 21.84
N GLN A 29 3.78 -5.13 22.40
CA GLN A 29 4.41 -3.93 21.85
C GLN A 29 5.28 -4.30 20.66
N MET A 30 5.20 -3.51 19.59
CA MET A 30 5.99 -3.76 18.40
C MET A 30 7.45 -3.35 18.60
N ILE A 31 8.35 -4.31 18.48
CA ILE A 31 9.81 -4.11 18.50
C ILE A 31 10.26 -3.62 17.12
N HIS A 32 9.89 -4.37 16.08
CA HIS A 32 10.13 -4.01 14.67
C HIS A 32 9.16 -4.75 13.75
N GLY A 33 9.12 -4.37 12.48
CA GLY A 33 8.36 -5.05 11.46
C GLY A 33 8.95 -4.87 10.08
N GLU A 34 8.33 -5.54 9.12
CA GLU A 34 8.72 -5.53 7.71
C GLU A 34 7.47 -5.37 6.85
N VAL A 35 7.55 -4.46 5.88
CA VAL A 35 6.59 -4.40 4.78
C VAL A 35 7.08 -5.38 3.72
N VAL A 36 6.29 -6.44 3.50
CA VAL A 36 6.59 -7.45 2.48
C VAL A 36 5.92 -6.99 1.18
N GLY A 37 6.73 -6.61 0.19
CA GLY A 37 6.24 -6.29 -1.15
C GLY A 37 5.94 -7.55 -1.96
N ASP A 38 5.65 -7.37 -3.25
CA ASP A 38 5.46 -8.47 -4.19
C ASP A 38 6.70 -9.39 -4.24
N ALA A 39 6.56 -10.60 -4.78
CA ALA A 39 7.57 -11.67 -4.69
C ALA A 39 9.02 -11.29 -5.07
N ASN A 40 9.21 -10.20 -5.83
CA ASN A 40 10.52 -9.68 -6.24
C ASN A 40 11.00 -8.43 -5.47
N ALA A 41 10.14 -7.81 -4.66
CA ALA A 41 10.47 -6.62 -3.89
C ALA A 41 11.20 -6.98 -2.59
N ARG A 42 12.26 -6.25 -2.27
CA ARG A 42 12.96 -6.42 -0.99
C ARG A 42 12.06 -5.95 0.16
N PRO A 43 11.91 -6.75 1.23
CA PRO A 43 11.15 -6.33 2.40
C PRO A 43 11.73 -5.05 3.02
N THR A 44 10.88 -4.09 3.35
CA THR A 44 11.31 -2.85 4.00
C THR A 44 11.14 -2.96 5.51
N ARG A 45 12.24 -3.01 6.24
CA ARG A 45 12.24 -3.11 7.71
C ARG A 45 12.00 -1.75 8.36
N PHE A 46 11.26 -1.75 9.46
CA PHE A 46 10.95 -0.56 10.25
C PHE A 46 10.88 -0.87 11.75
N SER A 47 10.96 0.17 12.59
CA SER A 47 10.83 0.06 14.04
C SER A 47 9.86 1.11 14.60
N GLY A 48 9.03 0.69 15.55
CA GLY A 48 7.97 1.51 16.14
C GLY A 48 6.91 2.02 15.14
N TRP A 49 5.88 2.70 15.64
CA TRP A 49 4.77 3.20 14.81
C TRP A 49 5.16 4.24 13.78
N ARG A 50 6.08 5.14 14.11
CA ARG A 50 6.58 6.12 13.13
C ARG A 50 7.30 5.44 11.96
N GLY A 51 8.07 4.38 12.24
CA GLY A 51 8.72 3.58 11.21
C GLY A 51 7.72 2.88 10.32
N LEU A 52 6.67 2.29 10.90
CA LEU A 52 5.59 1.63 10.14
C LEU A 52 4.93 2.61 9.16
N THR A 53 4.44 3.75 9.65
CA THR A 53 3.75 4.73 8.80
C THR A 53 4.63 5.17 7.63
N ARG A 54 5.92 5.42 7.89
CA ARG A 54 6.87 5.80 6.84
C ARG A 54 7.10 4.67 5.84
N ALA A 55 7.27 3.43 6.29
CA ALA A 55 7.49 2.28 5.42
C ALA A 55 6.27 2.02 4.51
N VAL A 56 5.06 2.17 5.05
CA VAL A 56 3.81 2.05 4.29
C VAL A 56 3.68 3.16 3.25
N GLN A 57 3.97 4.42 3.62
CA GLN A 57 3.94 5.55 2.67
C GLN A 57 4.92 5.35 1.51
N ILE A 58 6.14 4.90 1.82
CA ILE A 58 7.14 4.60 0.79
C ILE A 58 6.63 3.47 -0.12
N TRP A 59 6.06 2.41 0.46
CA TRP A 59 5.55 1.29 -0.32
C TRP A 59 4.38 1.69 -1.23
N LEU A 60 3.44 2.49 -0.74
CA LEU A 60 2.32 3.02 -1.54
C LEU A 60 2.82 3.87 -2.71
N ALA A 61 3.81 4.75 -2.48
CA ALA A 61 4.39 5.58 -3.53
C ALA A 61 5.06 4.75 -4.65
N HIS A 62 5.62 3.58 -4.34
CA HIS A 62 6.16 2.68 -5.37
C HIS A 62 5.04 2.00 -6.18
N GLN A 63 3.92 1.63 -5.55
CA GLN A 63 2.77 1.02 -6.24
C GLN A 63 2.10 2.00 -7.23
N GLU A 64 2.16 3.31 -6.97
CA GLU A 64 1.68 4.32 -7.90
C GLU A 64 2.55 4.41 -9.16
N GLN A 65 3.86 4.16 -9.06
CA GLN A 65 4.80 4.24 -10.19
C GLN A 65 4.75 3.00 -11.10
N ASP A 66 4.62 1.80 -10.53
CA ASP A 66 4.50 0.57 -11.32
C ASP A 66 3.15 0.47 -12.06
N GLY A 67 2.11 1.14 -11.57
CA GLY A 67 0.79 1.18 -12.21
C GLY A 67 0.69 2.00 -13.50
N THR A 68 1.75 2.71 -13.89
CA THR A 68 1.79 3.55 -15.11
C THR A 68 2.43 2.87 -16.32
N ALA A 69 2.89 1.62 -16.20
CA ALA A 69 3.59 0.91 -17.28
C ALA A 69 2.71 -0.02 -18.14
N ASP A 70 1.40 -0.03 -17.91
CA ASP A 70 0.44 -0.89 -18.64
C ASP A 70 -0.52 -0.04 -19.50
N GLU A 71 0.04 0.84 -20.34
CA GLU A 71 -0.69 1.41 -21.46
C GLU A 71 -0.38 0.55 -22.70
N PRO A 72 -1.35 -0.23 -23.22
CA PRO A 72 -1.11 -1.03 -24.41
C PRO A 72 -1.02 -0.09 -25.62
N THR A 73 0.20 0.15 -26.09
CA THR A 73 0.46 0.68 -27.43
C THR A 73 -0.21 -0.25 -28.45
N THR A 74 -1.40 0.12 -28.88
CA THR A 74 -2.08 -0.53 -30.00
C THR A 74 -1.61 0.17 -31.29
N PRO A 75 -1.17 -0.57 -32.32
CA PRO A 75 -0.63 -0.01 -33.57
C PRO A 75 -1.67 0.72 -34.42
#